data_AF-A0A7J7JW87-F1
#
_entry.id   AF-A0A7J7JW87-F1
#
_cell.length_a   1.000
_cell.length_b   1.000
_cell.length_c   1.000
_cell.angle_alpha   90.00
_cell.angle_beta   90.00
_cell.angle_gamma   90.00
#
_symmetry.space_group_name_H-M   'P 1'
#
loop_
_entity.id
_entity.type
_entity.pdbx_description
1 polymer ?
#
loop_
_entity_poly.entity_id
_entity_poly.type
_entity_poly.pdbx_seq_one_letter_code
_entity_poly.pdbx_strand_id
1 'polypeptide(L)' 'MFVELNNREASSDELGSQSHIINIEIHDNHEEATIGAFLICDLCSMLHSSDDLDNEIDEILQEFESRCQRPVLHTTLFY' A
#
# COMPACT_ATOMS: atom_id res chain seq x y z
N MET A 1 -6.38 -11.24 -7.91
CA MET A 1 -5.75 -10.90 -6.61
C MET A 1 -6.65 -10.02 -5.74
N PHE A 2 -7.02 -8.79 -6.13
CA PHE A 2 -7.95 -7.95 -5.35
C PHE A 2 -9.32 -8.62 -5.07
N VAL A 3 -9.84 -9.41 -6.02
CA VAL A 3 -11.14 -10.11 -5.87
C VAL A 3 -11.08 -11.26 -4.86
N GLU A 4 -9.92 -11.88 -4.65
CA GLU A 4 -9.81 -13.03 -3.71
C GLU A 4 -9.81 -12.59 -2.25
N LEU A 5 -9.22 -11.43 -1.92
CA LEU A 5 -9.14 -10.95 -0.54
C LEU A 5 -10.51 -10.51 -0.01
N ASN A 6 -11.34 -9.89 -0.86
CA ASN A 6 -12.72 -9.50 -0.51
C ASN A 6 -13.66 -10.67 -0.21
N ASN A 7 -13.28 -11.89 -0.59
CA ASN A 7 -14.14 -13.07 -0.52
C ASN A 7 -13.76 -14.04 0.61
N ARG A 8 -12.80 -13.65 1.47
CA ARG A 8 -12.41 -14.39 2.66
C ARG A 8 -13.28 -13.91 3.82
N GLU A 9 -13.97 -14.84 4.48
CA GLU A 9 -14.69 -14.53 5.71
C GLU A 9 -13.69 -14.22 6.82
N ALA A 10 -13.93 -13.12 7.54
CA ALA A 10 -13.20 -12.74 8.73
C ALA A 10 -13.18 -13.92 9.73
N SER A 11 -11.99 -14.41 10.07
CA SER A 11 -11.81 -15.42 11.12
C SER A 11 -12.28 -14.81 12.44
N SER A 12 -13.09 -15.51 13.24
CA SER A 12 -13.65 -14.98 14.50
C SER A 12 -12.61 -14.46 15.52
N ASP A 13 -11.31 -14.72 15.33
CA ASP A 13 -10.19 -14.26 16.15
C ASP A 13 -9.45 -13.01 15.61
N GLU A 14 -9.72 -12.54 14.38
CA GLU A 14 -9.05 -11.40 13.73
C GLU A 14 -9.94 -10.16 13.53
N LEU A 15 -11.19 -10.26 14.00
CA LEU A 15 -12.27 -9.30 13.77
C LEU A 15 -11.84 -7.85 14.07
N GLY A 16 -11.60 -7.07 13.01
CA GLY A 16 -11.31 -5.64 13.10
C GLY A 16 -9.86 -5.23 12.80
N SER A 17 -9.02 -6.16 12.33
CA SER A 17 -7.66 -5.83 11.89
C SER A 17 -7.70 -5.14 10.52
N GLN A 18 -7.51 -3.82 10.50
CA GLN A 18 -7.49 -3.02 9.27
C GLN A 18 -6.22 -3.31 8.45
N SER A 19 -6.40 -3.58 7.16
CA SER A 19 -5.32 -3.82 6.19
C SER A 19 -5.40 -2.81 5.07
N HIS A 20 -4.28 -2.15 4.77
CA HIS A 20 -4.17 -1.21 3.65
C HIS A 20 -3.64 -1.93 2.42
N ILE A 21 -4.38 -1.88 1.32
CA ILE A 21 -3.93 -2.37 0.03
C ILE A 21 -3.58 -1.19 -0.85
N ILE A 22 -2.31 -1.15 -1.25
CA ILE A 22 -1.75 -0.10 -2.09
C ILE A 22 -1.30 -0.73 -3.40
N ASN A 23 -1.70 -0.15 -4.53
CA ASN A 23 -1.33 -0.60 -5.86
C ASN A 23 -0.58 0.50 -6.59
N ILE A 24 0.59 0.14 -7.11
CA ILE A 24 1.50 1.00 -7.88
C ILE A 24 1.80 0.29 -9.19
N GLU A 25 1.62 0.99 -10.31
CA GLU A 25 1.95 0.43 -11.63
C GLU A 25 3.47 0.42 -11.87
N ILE A 26 3.99 -0.79 -12.06
CA ILE A 26 5.39 -1.03 -12.42
C ILE A 26 5.38 -1.83 -13.73
N HIS A 27 6.11 -1.35 -14.73
CA HIS A 27 6.24 -2.08 -15.98
C HIS A 27 7.09 -3.33 -15.78
N ASP A 28 6.71 -4.44 -16.44
CA ASP A 28 7.40 -5.72 -16.36
C ASP A 28 8.67 -5.73 -17.24
N ASN A 29 9.66 -4.93 -16.83
CA ASN A 29 11.01 -4.97 -17.36
C ASN A 29 12.01 -4.77 -16.22
N HIS A 30 13.25 -5.22 -16.43
CA HIS A 30 14.25 -5.26 -15.35
C HIS A 30 14.60 -3.87 -14.79
N GLU A 31 14.59 -2.83 -15.63
CA GLU A 31 14.91 -1.46 -15.22
C GLU A 31 13.80 -0.88 -14.34
N GLU A 32 12.55 -0.95 -14.82
CA GLU A 32 11.37 -0.48 -14.09
C GLU A 32 11.10 -1.28 -12.82
N ALA A 33 11.33 -2.60 -12.82
CA ALA A 33 11.23 -3.42 -11.62
C ALA A 33 12.25 -2.99 -10.55
N THR A 34 13.47 -2.64 -10.96
CA THR A 34 14.51 -2.17 -10.04
C THR A 34 14.14 -0.80 -9.45
N ILE A 35 13.70 0.13 -10.29
CA ILE A 35 13.23 1.45 -9.85
C ILE A 35 12.02 1.31 -8.91
N GLY A 36 11.04 0.47 -9.29
CA GLY A 36 9.86 0.17 -8.51
C GLY A 36 10.19 -0.44 -7.14
N ALA A 37 11.19 -1.32 -7.06
CA ALA A 37 11.64 -1.88 -5.79
C ALA A 37 12.18 -0.80 -4.84
N PHE A 38 12.95 0.16 -5.34
CA PHE A 38 13.42 1.29 -4.54
C PHE A 38 12.27 2.20 -4.08
N LEU A 39 11.32 2.50 -4.98
CA LEU A 39 10.13 3.28 -4.64
C LEU A 39 9.28 2.60 -3.56
N ILE A 40 9.04 1.29 -3.68
CA ILE A 40 8.31 0.52 -2.66
C ILE A 40 9.06 0.53 -1.33
N CYS A 41 10.40 0.42 -1.36
CA CYS A 41 11.20 0.47 -0.13
C CYS A 41 11.11 1.84 0.56
N ASP A 42 11.09 2.94 -0.20
CA ASP A 42 10.88 4.29 0.33
C ASP A 42 9.49 4.42 0.97
N LEU A 43 8.44 3.97 0.26
CA LEU A 43 7.08 3.95 0.79
C LEU A 43 6.98 3.15 2.09
N CYS A 44 7.56 1.95 2.14
CA CYS A 44 7.60 1.14 3.37
C CYS A 44 8.32 1.86 4.51
N SER A 45 9.37 2.63 4.20
CA SER A 45 10.09 3.42 5.20
C SER A 45 9.25 4.57 5.74
N MET A 46 8.53 5.29 4.87
CA MET A 46 7.60 6.35 5.25
C MET A 46 6.48 5.81 6.16
N LEU A 47 5.84 4.71 5.76
CA LEU A 47 4.79 4.04 6.54
C LEU A 47 5.31 3.54 7.89
N HIS A 48 6.54 3.01 7.94
CA HIS A 48 7.15 2.53 9.19
C HIS A 48 7.53 3.66 10.15
N SER A 49 7.87 4.84 9.62
CA SER A 49 8.23 6.02 10.43
C SER A 49 7.03 6.78 10.99
N SER A 50 5.81 6.45 10.57
CA SER A 50 4.58 7.06 11.07
C SER A 50 4.29 6.63 12.50
N ASP A 51 3.97 7.59 13.37
CA ASP A 51 3.56 7.34 14.74
C ASP A 51 2.06 6.94 14.83
N ASP A 52 1.26 7.39 13.86
CA ASP A 52 -0.18 7.14 13.77
C ASP A 52 -0.62 6.89 12.32
N LEU A 53 -0.36 5.66 11.87
CA LEU A 53 -0.55 5.27 10.47
C LEU A 53 -2.00 5.47 9.99
N ASP A 54 -2.99 5.16 10.82
CA ASP A 54 -4.40 5.24 10.44
C ASP A 54 -4.83 6.69 10.11
N ASN A 55 -4.25 7.67 10.79
CA ASN A 55 -4.53 9.09 10.55
C ASN A 55 -3.61 9.71 9.48
N GLU A 56 -2.38 9.21 9.34
CA GLU A 56 -1.36 9.81 8.47
C GLU A 56 -1.26 9.18 7.07
N ILE A 57 -1.87 8.01 6.85
CA ILE A 57 -1.68 7.25 5.60
C ILE A 57 -2.05 8.02 4.34
N ASP A 58 -3.14 8.81 4.35
CA ASP A 58 -3.56 9.58 3.18
C ASP A 58 -2.52 10.65 2.82
N GLU A 59 -1.93 11.32 3.81
CA GLU A 59 -0.88 12.32 3.62
C GLU A 59 0.41 11.67 3.11
N ILE A 60 0.81 10.53 3.70
CA ILE A 60 1.98 9.74 3.29
C ILE A 60 1.84 9.30 1.82
N LEU A 61 0.66 8.77 1.44
CA LEU A 61 0.42 8.32 0.08
C LEU A 61 0.39 9.47 -0.92
N GLN A 62 -0.19 10.62 -0.54
CA GLN A 62 -0.18 11.82 -1.38
C GLN A 62 1.25 12.35 -1.59
N GLU A 63 2.07 12.37 -0.53
CA GLU A 63 3.47 12.76 -0.64
C GLU A 63 4.23 11.77 -1.54
N PHE A 64 4.04 10.47 -1.34
CA PHE A 64 4.66 9.42 -2.15
C PHE A 64 4.23 9.50 -3.63
N GLU A 65 2.96 9.74 -3.92
CA GLU A 65 2.43 9.91 -5.29
C GLU A 65 3.12 11.08 -6.01
N SER A 66 3.33 12.19 -5.29
CA SER A 66 4.04 13.37 -5.83
C SER A 66 5.51 13.07 -6.18
N ARG A 67 6.15 12.16 -5.44
CA ARG A 67 7.55 11.76 -5.65
C ARG A 67 7.70 10.74 -6.77
N CYS A 68 6.84 9.72 -6.80
CA CYS A 68 6.93 8.64 -7.77
C CYS A 68 6.39 9.01 -9.16
N GLN A 69 5.58 10.08 -9.25
CA GLN A 69 4.95 10.56 -10.49
C GLN A 69 4.14 9.47 -11.20
N ARG A 70 3.54 8.57 -10.42
CA ARG A 70 2.72 7.45 -10.89
C ARG A 70 1.43 7.41 -10.07
N PRO A 71 0.29 7.01 -10.66
CA PRO A 71 -0.95 6.86 -9.92
C PRO A 71 -0.78 5.84 -8.78
N VAL A 72 -1.21 6.23 -7.59
CA VAL A 72 -1.25 5.33 -6.42
C VAL A 72 -2.70 5.03 -6.09
N LEU A 73 -3.09 3.76 -6.19
CA LEU A 73 -4.44 3.34 -5.77
C LEU A 73 -4.36 2.79 -4.35
N HIS A 74 -5.32 3.16 -3.51
CA HIS A 74 -5.39 2.72 -2.13
C HIS A 74 -6.82 2.30 -1.77
N THR A 75 -6.92 1.25 -0.96
CA THR A 75 -8.17 0.83 -0.34
C THR A 75 -7.90 0.11 0.98
N THR A 76 -8.89 0.10 1.86
CA THR A 76 -8.84 -0.56 3.16
C THR A 76 -9.69 -1.81 3.15
N LEU A 77 -9.15 -2.92 3.66
CA LEU A 77 -9.89 -4.14 3.95
C LEU A 77 -9.88 -4.43 5.45
N PHE A 78 -10.83 -5.24 5.90
CA PHE A 78 -10.92 -5.71 7.28
C PHE A 78 -10.94 -7.24 7.28
N TYR A 79 -10.19 -7.84 8.20
CA TYR A 79 -10.21 -9.28 8.50
C TYR A 79 -10.89 -9.57 9.83
#